data_AF-A0A2U2RTS7-F1
#
_entry.id   AF-A0A2U2RTS7-F1
#
_cell.length_a   1.000
_cell.length_b   1.000
_cell.length_c   1.000
_cell.angle_alpha   90.00
_cell.angle_beta   90.00
_cell.angle_gamma   90.00
#
_symmetry.space_group_name_H-M   'P 1'
#
loop_
_entity.id
_entity.type
_entity.pdbx_description
1 polymer ?
#
loop_
_entity_poly.entity_id
_entity_poly.type
_entity_poly.pdbx_seq_one_letter_code
_entity_poly.pdbx_strand_id
1 'polypeptide(L)'
;MARTSGYVRFECDRCRTTAYLAETSVEARNWYDIRRYRSSQATSGDPERKTLCSACYTEYVATVQDQDTDFDQWMTNTDNIEKARHAE
;
A
#
# COMPACT_ATOMS: atom_id res chain seq x y z
N MET A 1 -6.93 -36.21 18.74
CA MET A 1 -7.45 -35.07 17.96
C MET A 1 -6.33 -34.60 17.05
N ALA A 2 -6.41 -34.89 15.75
CA ALA A 2 -5.39 -34.44 14.79
C ALA A 2 -5.52 -32.92 14.64
N ARG A 3 -4.52 -32.17 15.09
CA ARG A 3 -4.41 -30.74 14.79
C ARG A 3 -4.18 -30.65 13.28
N THR A 4 -5.15 -30.13 12.53
CA THR A 4 -4.97 -29.74 11.13
C THR A 4 -3.96 -28.59 11.08
N SER A 5 -2.68 -28.93 11.08
CA SER A 5 -1.57 -28.01 10.84
C SER A 5 -1.61 -27.56 9.38
N GLY A 6 -1.66 -26.25 9.14
CA GLY A 6 -1.68 -25.68 7.78
C GLY A 6 -2.70 -24.58 7.55
N TYR A 7 -3.49 -24.21 8.57
CA TYR A 7 -4.40 -23.06 8.51
C TYR A 7 -3.79 -21.85 9.23
N VAL A 8 -3.80 -20.70 8.55
CA VAL A 8 -3.34 -19.40 9.06
C VAL A 8 -4.52 -18.45 9.15
N ARG A 9 -4.51 -17.63 10.20
CA ARG A 9 -5.45 -16.53 10.38
C ARG A 9 -4.91 -15.29 9.68
N PHE A 10 -5.69 -14.75 8.76
CA PHE A 10 -5.47 -13.45 8.16
C PHE A 10 -6.41 -12.42 8.79
N GLU A 11 -5.93 -11.19 8.92
CA GLU A 11 -6.69 -10.05 9.42
C GLU A 11 -6.34 -8.81 8.59
N CYS A 12 -7.36 -8.15 8.05
CA CYS A 12 -7.17 -6.96 7.24
C CYS A 12 -6.97 -5.76 8.15
N ASP A 13 -5.86 -5.06 8.02
CA ASP A 13 -5.55 -3.89 8.84
C ASP A 13 -6.50 -2.70 8.57
N ARG A 14 -7.11 -2.62 7.38
CA ARG A 14 -8.03 -1.55 6.99
C ARG A 14 -9.45 -1.81 7.48
N CYS A 15 -10.06 -2.91 7.06
CA CYS A 15 -11.48 -3.19 7.30
C CYS A 15 -11.74 -4.22 8.42
N ARG A 16 -10.68 -4.76 9.06
CA ARG A 16 -10.75 -5.73 10.16
C ARG A 16 -11.40 -7.07 9.80
N THR A 17 -11.70 -7.32 8.53
CA THR A 17 -12.12 -8.64 8.03
C THR A 17 -11.07 -9.70 8.39
N THR A 18 -11.53 -10.85 8.84
CA THR A 18 -10.67 -12.00 9.17
C THR A 18 -11.01 -13.20 8.32
N ALA A 19 -10.02 -14.05 8.05
CA ALA A 19 -10.23 -15.34 7.42
C ALA A 19 -9.26 -16.39 7.99
N TYR A 20 -9.73 -17.60 8.21
CA TYR A 20 -8.89 -18.75 8.54
C TYR A 20 -8.78 -19.62 7.31
N LEU A 21 -7.61 -19.60 6.67
CA LEU A 21 -7.40 -20.20 5.36
C LEU A 21 -6.23 -21.17 5.42
N ALA A 22 -6.28 -22.23 4.62
CA ALA A 22 -5.11 -23.07 4.43
C ALA A 22 -4.03 -22.26 3.70
N GLU A 23 -2.78 -22.31 4.15
CA GLU A 23 -1.69 -21.52 3.56
C GLU A 23 -1.52 -21.74 2.04
N THR A 24 -1.81 -22.96 1.59
CA THR A 24 -1.70 -23.34 0.18
C THR A 24 -2.94 -22.99 -0.65
N SER A 25 -3.99 -22.43 -0.04
CA SER A 25 -5.26 -22.16 -0.72
C SER A 25 -5.16 -20.95 -1.66
N VAL A 26 -6.02 -20.92 -2.67
CA VAL A 26 -6.08 -19.78 -3.61
C VAL A 26 -6.55 -18.52 -2.88
N GLU A 27 -7.46 -18.68 -1.92
CA GLU A 27 -7.97 -17.59 -1.10
C GLU A 27 -6.88 -16.96 -0.25
N ALA A 28 -5.93 -17.75 0.28
CA ALA A 28 -4.78 -17.24 1.03
C ALA A 28 -3.87 -16.36 0.16
N ARG A 29 -3.75 -16.66 -1.14
CA ARG A 29 -2.99 -15.85 -2.11
C ARG A 29 -3.62 -14.50 -2.42
N ASN A 30 -4.90 -14.30 -2.08
CA ASN A 30 -5.62 -13.04 -2.27
C ASN A 30 -5.55 -12.10 -1.05
N TRP A 31 -4.59 -12.35 -0.16
CA TRP A 31 -4.20 -11.47 0.93
C TRP A 31 -2.85 -10.84 0.61
N TYR A 32 -2.74 -9.54 0.83
CA TYR A 32 -1.63 -8.74 0.32
C TYR A 32 -0.91 -8.05 1.47
N ASP A 33 0.38 -8.34 1.62
CA ASP A 33 1.26 -7.57 2.51
C ASP A 33 1.89 -6.42 1.74
N ILE A 34 1.43 -5.21 2.01
CA ILE A 34 1.94 -3.99 1.39
C ILE A 34 3.00 -3.32 2.26
N ARG A 35 3.86 -2.52 1.62
CA ARG A 35 4.81 -1.63 2.27
C ARG A 35 4.44 -0.18 1.91
N ARG A 36 4.13 0.65 2.90
CA ARG A 36 3.79 2.06 2.71
C ARG A 36 4.77 2.96 3.45
N TYR A 37 5.45 3.82 2.70
CA TYR A 37 6.25 4.91 3.27
C TYR A 37 5.37 6.11 3.60
N ARG A 38 5.58 6.76 4.73
CA ARG A 38 5.00 8.08 5.02
C ARG A 38 5.93 9.19 4.54
N SER A 39 5.40 10.41 4.47
CA SER A 39 6.19 11.61 4.11
C SER A 39 7.41 11.81 5.01
N SER A 40 7.28 11.54 6.31
CA SER A 40 8.41 11.59 7.26
C SER A 40 9.53 10.58 6.96
N GLN A 41 9.25 9.59 6.12
CA GLN A 41 10.16 8.50 5.76
C GLN A 41 10.73 8.67 4.35
N ALA A 42 10.47 9.81 3.69
CA ALA A 42 10.86 10.03 2.30
C ALA A 42 12.38 9.97 2.08
N THR A 43 13.18 10.29 3.10
CA THR A 43 14.65 10.31 2.99
C THR A 43 15.33 9.23 3.82
N SER A 44 14.68 8.71 4.86
CA SER A 44 15.20 7.66 5.73
C SER A 44 14.06 7.04 6.55
N GLY A 45 14.17 5.75 6.88
CA GLY A 45 13.22 5.03 7.73
C GLY A 45 12.59 3.81 7.05
N ASP A 46 11.98 2.95 7.86
CA ASP A 46 11.38 1.69 7.40
C ASP A 46 9.91 1.85 7.00
N PRO A 47 9.45 1.23 5.92
CA PRO A 47 8.05 1.33 5.52
C PRO A 47 7.14 0.64 6.53
N GLU A 48 5.94 1.19 6.69
CA GLU A 48 4.87 0.50 7.41
C GLU A 48 4.43 -0.73 6.63
N ARG A 49 4.31 -1.85 7.32
CA ARG A 49 3.75 -3.09 6.76
C ARG A 49 2.27 -3.17 7.12
N LYS A 50 1.44 -3.51 6.15
CA LYS A 50 0.00 -3.73 6.34
C LYS A 50 -0.45 -4.97 5.57
N THR A 51 -1.32 -5.75 6.19
CA THR A 51 -1.99 -6.87 5.54
C THR A 51 -3.38 -6.43 5.10
N LEU A 52 -3.68 -6.58 3.81
CA LEU A 52 -4.96 -6.19 3.21
C LEU A 52 -5.67 -7.38 2.59
N CYS A 53 -7.00 -7.40 2.71
CA CYS A 53 -7.82 -8.28 1.88
C CYS A 53 -7.89 -7.75 0.44
N SER A 54 -8.25 -8.62 -0.50
CA SER A 54 -8.34 -8.29 -1.93
C SER A 54 -9.09 -6.99 -2.25
N ALA A 55 -10.27 -6.77 -1.65
CA ALA A 55 -11.05 -5.55 -1.90
C ALA A 55 -10.29 -4.28 -1.46
N CYS A 56 -9.72 -4.29 -0.25
CA CYS A 56 -8.95 -3.16 0.27
C CYS A 56 -7.64 -2.95 -0.48
N TYR A 57 -7.02 -4.02 -1.00
CA TYR A 57 -5.83 -3.91 -1.83
C TYR A 57 -6.13 -3.20 -3.15
N THR A 58 -7.24 -3.54 -3.82
CA THR A 58 -7.66 -2.86 -5.05
C THR A 58 -7.89 -1.36 -4.83
N GLU A 59 -8.59 -0.97 -3.74
CA GLU A 59 -8.75 0.44 -3.37
C GLU A 59 -7.41 1.12 -3.07
N TYR A 60 -6.49 0.42 -2.40
CA TYR A 60 -5.16 0.94 -2.09
C TYR A 60 -4.35 1.20 -3.36
N VAL A 61 -4.35 0.28 -4.33
CA VAL A 61 -3.65 0.45 -5.61
C VAL A 61 -4.16 1.69 -6.34
N ALA A 62 -5.49 1.87 -6.45
CA ALA A 62 -6.06 3.07 -7.07
C ALA A 62 -5.61 4.35 -6.35
N THR A 63 -5.64 4.34 -5.01
CA THR A 63 -5.20 5.48 -4.19
C THR A 63 -3.72 5.83 -4.44
N VAL A 64 -2.85 4.82 -4.56
CA VAL A 64 -1.42 5.05 -4.80
C VAL A 64 -1.17 5.52 -6.24
N GLN A 65 -1.92 5.02 -7.22
CA GLN A 65 -1.82 5.49 -8.61
C GLN A 65 -2.17 6.98 -8.75
N ASP A 66 -3.18 7.44 -8.02
CA ASP A 66 -3.53 8.86 -7.99
C ASP A 66 -2.40 9.69 -7.35
N GLN A 67 -1.80 9.18 -6.25
CA GLN A 67 -0.67 9.85 -5.58
C GLN A 67 0.59 9.90 -6.44
N ASP A 68 0.88 8.84 -7.19
CA ASP A 68 1.99 8.80 -8.14
C ASP A 68 1.76 9.83 -9.26
N THR A 69 0.53 9.93 -9.76
CA THR A 69 0.15 10.94 -10.78
C THR A 69 0.34 12.36 -10.26
N ASP A 70 -0.13 12.66 -9.04
CA ASP A 70 0.04 13.97 -8.41
C ASP A 70 1.52 14.31 -8.20
N PHE A 71 2.33 13.32 -7.81
CA PHE A 71 3.78 13.49 -7.63
C PHE A 71 4.49 13.77 -8.95
N ASP A 72 4.17 13.03 -10.01
CA ASP A 72 4.75 13.22 -11.34
C ASP A 72 4.39 14.61 -11.91
N GLN A 73 3.15 15.06 -11.71
CA GLN A 73 2.73 16.42 -12.05
C GLN A 73 3.51 17.47 -11.27
N TRP A 74 3.71 17.26 -9.96
CA TRP A 74 4.51 18.17 -9.13
C TRP A 74 5.97 18.25 -9.60
N MET A 75 6.58 17.13 -9.98
CA MET A 75 7.96 17.07 -10.50
C MET A 75 8.12 17.74 -11.86
N THR A 76 7.10 17.67 -12.72
CA THR A 76 7.14 18.20 -14.09
C THR A 76 6.66 19.64 -14.22
N ASN A 77 5.98 20.18 -13.20
CA ASN A 77 5.53 21.57 -13.17
C ASN A 77 6.68 22.56 -12.89
N THR A 78 7.60 22.68 -13.85
CA THR A 78 8.73 23.62 -13.84
C THR A 78 8.31 25.07 -14.13
N ASP A 79 7.08 25.30 -14.61
CA ASP A 79 6.55 26.62 -14.94
C ASP A 79 6.55 27.61 -13.76
N ASN A 80 6.41 27.11 -12.53
CA ASN A 80 6.48 27.95 -11.32
C ASN A 80 7.93 28.21 -10.87
N ILE A 81 8.88 27.35 -11.24
CA ILE A 81 10.31 27.51 -10.95
C ILE A 81 10.90 28.58 -11.88
N GLU A 82 10.53 28.58 -13.16
CA GLU A 82 11.04 29.57 -14.13
C GLU A 82 10.45 30.97 -13.92
N LYS A 83 9.17 31.09 -13.55
CA LYS A 83 8.55 32.38 -13.21
C LYS A 83 9.19 33.06 -12.00
N ALA A 84 9.67 32.30 -11.01
CA ALA A 84 10.40 32.84 -9.87
C ALA A 84 11.78 33.38 -10.25
N ARG A 85 12.50 32.70 -11.15
CA ARG A 85 13.84 33.09 -11.62
C ARG A 85 13.86 34.35 -12.48
N HIS A 86 12.74 34.73 -13.10
CA HIS A 86 12.63 35.93 -13.94
C HIS A 86 12.02 37.15 -13.22
N ALA A 87 11.77 37.02 -11.91
CA ALA A 87 11.27 38.10 -11.06
C ALA A 87 12.37 38.78 -10.22
N GLU A 88 13.65 38.41 -10.43
CA GLU A 88 14.85 38.97 -9.80
C GLU A 88 15.68 39.83 -10.77
#